data_AF-A0A4W5K139-F1
#
_entry.id   AF-A0A4W5K139-F1
#
_cell.length_a   1.000
_cell.length_b   1.000
_cell.length_c   1.000
_cell.angle_alpha   90.00
_cell.angle_beta   90.00
_cell.angle_gamma   90.00
#
_symmetry.space_group_name_H-M   'P 1'
#
loop_
_entity.id
_entity.type
_entity.pdbx_description
1 polymer ?
#
loop_
_entity_poly.entity_id
_entity_poly.type
_entity_poly.pdbx_seq_one_letter_code
_entity_poly.pdbx_strand_id
1 'polypeptide(L)'
;MKSGYTIEAQKKHSAAKVFRAITDVYGDEGVKQTSRQDSFATPVERAERLLKGRAEGGDKQALFLLGQLYYYEGRYEEAERVFDSIKDSDPRALFQLAVMYYDGLGTAMDQPRAVDYMRRVVQWNSPEAGSIRYTALYHIGIAYLEGYGVQQSNTEAESYWLLAADEGNPKACVKAQSSLGMFYSRPETQDLKRAFFWHSEACGNGSLESQGALGIMYLYGQGIQQDPKAAIECLKEAAKRGNVYAQAHLAAYYHHRKLYSRAAALAKRISNYDDIAAIARVTDCLPEYVIKGVAIALFYYARCLELGKGVPQSKEKAWQYFTKAAQLNPEVCQDLQRDIIFSRM
;
A
#
# COMPACT_ATOMS: atom_id res chain seq x y z
N MET A 1 13.62 15.35 -11.43
CA MET A 1 14.85 15.17 -10.61
C MET A 1 14.48 14.32 -9.41
N LYS A 2 15.05 13.11 -9.30
CA LYS A 2 14.70 12.15 -8.24
C LYS A 2 15.16 12.68 -6.87
N SER A 3 14.25 12.72 -5.91
CA SER A 3 14.49 13.15 -4.52
C SER A 3 15.49 12.20 -3.82
N GLY A 4 16.75 12.62 -3.73
CA GLY A 4 17.80 11.89 -2.99
C GLY A 4 17.56 11.85 -1.48
N TYR A 5 16.81 12.79 -0.92
CA TYR A 5 16.62 12.95 0.53
C TYR A 5 15.62 11.94 1.12
N THR A 6 14.68 11.42 0.32
CA THR A 6 13.61 10.51 0.79
C THR A 6 14.02 9.03 0.75
N ILE A 7 14.88 8.64 -0.20
CA ILE A 7 15.43 7.27 -0.30
C ILE A 7 16.36 6.99 0.90
N GLU A 8 17.13 7.99 1.33
CA GLU A 8 18.15 7.86 2.37
C GLU A 8 17.54 7.71 3.79
N ALA A 9 16.45 8.41 4.08
CA ALA A 9 15.71 8.28 5.35
C ALA A 9 15.01 6.92 5.49
N GLN A 10 14.62 6.29 4.37
CA GLN A 10 13.98 4.97 4.35
C GLN A 10 14.96 3.81 4.29
N LYS A 11 16.13 3.96 3.65
CA LYS A 11 17.27 3.05 3.87
C LYS A 11 17.57 2.94 5.37
N LYS A 12 17.61 4.07 6.08
CA LYS A 12 17.85 4.11 7.54
C LYS A 12 16.77 3.42 8.39
N HIS A 13 15.48 3.64 8.10
CA HIS A 13 14.39 3.03 8.89
C HIS A 13 14.24 1.52 8.67
N SER A 14 14.50 1.04 7.45
CA SER A 14 14.42 -0.39 7.14
C SER A 14 15.68 -1.16 7.54
N ALA A 15 16.87 -0.55 7.41
CA ALA A 15 18.10 -1.12 7.96
C ALA A 15 17.99 -1.29 9.49
N ALA A 16 17.38 -0.34 10.20
CA ALA A 16 17.13 -0.45 11.64
C ALA A 16 16.27 -1.67 12.02
N LYS A 17 15.33 -2.10 11.18
CA LYS A 17 14.55 -3.32 11.40
C LYS A 17 15.41 -4.57 11.26
N VAL A 18 16.27 -4.63 10.26
CA VAL A 18 17.20 -5.76 10.07
C VAL A 18 18.20 -5.82 11.21
N PHE A 19 18.78 -4.69 11.62
CA PHE A 19 19.67 -4.64 12.78
C PHE A 19 18.99 -5.11 14.06
N ARG A 20 17.73 -4.69 14.29
CA ARG A 20 16.95 -5.19 15.44
C ARG A 20 16.76 -6.71 15.35
N ALA A 21 16.37 -7.23 14.19
CA ALA A 21 16.21 -8.67 14.01
C ALA A 21 17.52 -9.45 14.20
N ILE A 22 18.66 -8.90 13.76
CA ILE A 22 19.98 -9.48 14.01
C ILE A 22 20.26 -9.50 15.52
N THR A 23 19.99 -8.40 16.23
CA THR A 23 20.17 -8.32 17.69
C THR A 23 19.25 -9.27 18.45
N ASP A 24 17.99 -9.42 18.01
CA ASP A 24 17.03 -10.31 18.66
C ASP A 24 17.43 -11.79 18.53
N VAL A 25 18.07 -12.16 17.42
CA VAL A 25 18.47 -13.55 17.13
C VAL A 25 19.87 -13.87 17.67
N TYR A 26 20.83 -12.97 17.52
CA TYR A 26 22.25 -13.21 17.81
C TYR A 26 22.81 -12.35 18.95
N GLY A 27 21.97 -11.57 19.63
CA GLY A 27 22.40 -10.63 20.66
C GLY A 27 23.24 -9.47 20.10
N ASP A 28 23.93 -8.77 20.99
CA ASP A 28 24.75 -7.61 20.64
C ASP A 28 26.06 -7.96 19.89
N GLU A 29 26.36 -9.26 19.70
CA GLU A 29 27.63 -9.76 19.13
C GLU A 29 27.95 -9.22 17.73
N GLY A 30 26.92 -8.78 16.97
CA GLY A 30 27.08 -8.24 15.62
C GLY A 30 26.97 -6.72 15.49
N VAL A 31 26.59 -6.01 16.56
CA VAL A 31 26.25 -4.57 16.50
C VAL A 31 27.19 -3.72 17.36
N LYS A 32 27.69 -4.26 18.48
CA LYS A 32 28.64 -3.57 19.38
C LYS A 32 30.11 -3.89 19.03
N GLN A 33 31.02 -2.96 19.33
CA GLN A 33 32.47 -3.15 19.17
C GLN A 33 32.97 -4.19 20.19
N THR A 34 33.48 -5.32 19.71
CA THR A 34 33.98 -6.41 20.56
C THR A 34 35.49 -6.64 20.42
N SER A 35 36.16 -6.07 19.40
CA SER A 35 37.61 -6.23 19.18
C SER A 35 38.34 -4.97 18.66
N ARG A 36 39.69 -4.93 18.77
CA ARG A 36 40.53 -3.86 18.19
C ARG A 36 40.43 -3.77 16.65
N GLN A 37 40.13 -4.87 15.97
CA GLN A 37 39.88 -4.92 14.52
C GLN A 37 38.53 -4.29 14.12
N ASP A 38 37.59 -4.12 15.06
CA ASP A 38 36.28 -3.50 14.83
C ASP A 38 36.26 -1.97 15.03
N SER A 39 37.43 -1.37 15.25
CA SER A 39 37.54 0.08 15.48
C SER A 39 37.17 0.91 14.25
N PHE A 40 37.35 0.37 13.04
CA PHE A 40 37.07 1.05 11.76
C PHE A 40 35.86 0.50 11.00
N ALA A 41 35.30 -0.64 11.40
CA ALA A 41 34.20 -1.29 10.68
C ALA A 41 32.85 -0.60 10.96
N THR A 42 32.08 -0.34 9.89
CA THR A 42 30.72 0.19 10.01
C THR A 42 29.78 -0.85 10.65
N PRO A 43 28.63 -0.44 11.24
CA PRO A 43 27.65 -1.39 11.76
C PRO A 43 27.17 -2.41 10.73
N VAL A 44 27.04 -2.01 9.46
CA VAL A 44 26.68 -2.89 8.33
C VAL A 44 27.76 -3.95 8.11
N GLU A 45 29.03 -3.56 8.08
CA GLU A 45 30.15 -4.49 7.86
C GLU A 45 30.29 -5.50 9.02
N ARG A 46 30.06 -5.06 10.27
CA ARG A 46 30.06 -5.97 11.43
C ARG A 46 28.92 -6.98 11.36
N ALA A 47 27.71 -6.51 11.05
CA ALA A 47 26.55 -7.38 10.85
C ALA A 47 26.78 -8.38 9.70
N GLU A 48 27.29 -7.92 8.57
CA GLU A 48 27.62 -8.77 7.42
C GLU A 48 28.66 -9.84 7.79
N ARG A 49 29.73 -9.48 8.51
CA ARG A 49 30.76 -10.44 8.94
C ARG A 49 30.19 -11.49 9.88
N LEU A 50 29.39 -11.09 10.87
CA LEU A 50 28.72 -12.00 11.79
C LEU A 50 27.83 -12.99 11.02
N LEU A 51 26.97 -12.47 10.15
CA LEU A 51 26.00 -13.27 9.40
C LEU A 51 26.70 -14.25 8.45
N LYS A 52 27.78 -13.83 7.78
CA LYS A 52 28.62 -14.73 6.96
C LYS A 52 29.23 -15.86 7.79
N GLY A 53 29.84 -15.55 8.94
CA GLY A 53 30.42 -16.57 9.81
C GLY A 53 29.40 -17.57 10.35
N ARG A 54 28.18 -17.11 10.68
CA ARG A 54 27.06 -17.99 11.08
C ARG A 54 26.57 -18.84 9.90
N ALA A 55 26.47 -18.25 8.71
CA ALA A 55 26.06 -18.94 7.50
C ALA A 55 27.04 -20.04 7.07
N GLU A 56 28.36 -19.84 7.25
CA GLU A 56 29.38 -20.87 7.04
C GLU A 56 29.17 -22.08 7.97
N GLY A 57 28.61 -21.87 9.16
CA GLY A 57 28.18 -22.91 10.08
C GLY A 57 26.85 -23.59 9.73
N GLY A 58 26.23 -23.26 8.59
CA GLY A 58 24.96 -23.83 8.13
C GLY A 58 23.71 -23.12 8.66
N ASP A 59 23.85 -21.95 9.28
CA ASP A 59 22.71 -21.18 9.81
C ASP A 59 21.90 -20.50 8.69
N LYS A 60 20.74 -21.07 8.38
CA LYS A 60 19.82 -20.54 7.36
C LYS A 60 19.15 -19.22 7.78
N GLN A 61 18.97 -19.00 9.09
CA GLN A 61 18.44 -17.72 9.59
C GLN A 61 19.45 -16.60 9.30
N ALA A 62 20.75 -16.90 9.42
CA ALA A 62 21.81 -15.94 9.09
C ALA A 62 21.82 -15.61 7.60
N LEU A 63 21.66 -16.61 6.73
CA LEU A 63 21.52 -16.41 5.28
C LEU A 63 20.31 -15.53 4.95
N PHE A 64 19.14 -15.80 5.53
CA PHE A 64 17.96 -14.95 5.29
C PHE A 64 18.20 -13.49 5.73
N LEU A 65 18.75 -13.28 6.92
CA LEU A 65 19.06 -11.93 7.42
C LEU A 65 20.15 -11.23 6.60
N LEU A 66 21.12 -11.98 6.05
CA LEU A 66 22.14 -11.45 5.16
C LEU A 66 21.54 -10.98 3.84
N GLY A 67 20.65 -11.76 3.25
CA GLY A 67 19.90 -11.36 2.05
C GLY A 67 19.08 -10.10 2.31
N GLN A 68 18.40 -10.00 3.47
CA GLN A 68 17.66 -8.81 3.88
C GLN A 68 18.58 -7.58 4.04
N LEU A 69 19.75 -7.75 4.65
CA LEU A 69 20.74 -6.68 4.80
C LEU A 69 21.15 -6.14 3.43
N TYR A 70 21.50 -7.02 2.49
CA TYR A 70 21.85 -6.62 1.13
C TYR A 70 20.71 -5.93 0.39
N TYR A 71 19.48 -6.44 0.53
CA TYR A 71 18.30 -5.85 -0.07
C TYR A 71 18.10 -4.39 0.36
N TYR A 72 18.22 -4.08 1.65
CA TYR A 72 18.03 -2.72 2.16
C TYR A 72 19.20 -1.78 1.87
N GLU A 73 20.41 -2.30 1.76
CA GLU A 73 21.56 -1.53 1.28
C GLU A 73 21.44 -1.20 -0.22
N GLY A 74 20.58 -1.92 -0.94
CA GLY A 74 20.38 -1.80 -2.39
C GLY A 74 21.37 -2.68 -3.20
N ARG A 75 22.04 -3.63 -2.54
CA ARG A 75 22.91 -4.64 -3.14
C ARG A 75 22.05 -5.80 -3.67
N TYR A 76 21.15 -5.49 -4.60
CA TYR A 76 20.09 -6.43 -5.00
C TYR A 76 20.63 -7.71 -5.66
N GLU A 77 21.70 -7.64 -6.46
CA GLU A 77 22.29 -8.86 -7.04
C GLU A 77 22.82 -9.82 -5.97
N GLU A 78 23.37 -9.29 -4.87
CA GLU A 78 23.86 -10.12 -3.78
C GLU A 78 22.70 -10.67 -2.94
N ALA A 79 21.67 -9.86 -2.71
CA ALA A 79 20.45 -10.30 -2.06
C ALA A 79 19.79 -11.45 -2.84
N GLU A 80 19.72 -11.33 -4.17
CA GLU A 80 19.14 -12.33 -5.08
C GLU A 80 19.87 -13.66 -4.92
N ARG A 81 21.20 -13.66 -5.03
CA ARG A 81 22.02 -14.88 -4.88
C ARG A 81 21.83 -15.54 -3.52
N VAL A 82 21.78 -14.75 -2.45
CA VAL A 82 21.58 -15.27 -1.10
C VAL A 82 20.19 -15.87 -0.95
N PHE A 83 19.13 -15.18 -1.37
CA PHE A 83 17.77 -15.73 -1.30
C PHE A 83 17.59 -16.95 -2.19
N ASP A 84 18.16 -16.95 -3.40
CA ASP A 84 18.12 -18.09 -4.32
C ASP A 84 18.75 -19.34 -3.69
N SER A 85 19.87 -19.17 -2.96
CA SER A 85 20.56 -20.28 -2.29
C SER A 85 19.73 -20.99 -1.20
N ILE A 86 18.72 -20.32 -0.63
CA ILE A 86 17.87 -20.87 0.44
C ILE A 86 16.38 -20.99 0.04
N LYS A 87 16.02 -20.66 -1.21
CA LYS A 87 14.62 -20.57 -1.69
C LYS A 87 13.80 -21.85 -1.51
N ASP A 88 14.45 -23.02 -1.59
CA ASP A 88 13.79 -24.31 -1.48
C ASP A 88 13.67 -24.80 -0.02
N SER A 89 14.20 -24.05 0.95
CA SER A 89 14.11 -24.40 2.37
C SER A 89 13.66 -23.27 3.30
N ASP A 90 13.43 -22.06 2.78
CA ASP A 90 12.92 -20.93 3.55
C ASP A 90 11.81 -20.19 2.76
N PRO A 91 10.54 -20.23 3.23
CA PRO A 91 9.43 -19.56 2.54
C PRO A 91 9.57 -18.04 2.52
N ARG A 92 10.29 -17.45 3.49
CA ARG A 92 10.55 -16.01 3.51
C ARG A 92 11.48 -15.63 2.37
N ALA A 93 12.54 -16.40 2.17
CA ALA A 93 13.48 -16.16 1.08
C ALA A 93 12.80 -16.34 -0.28
N LEU A 94 12.01 -17.40 -0.46
CA LEU A 94 11.26 -17.63 -1.70
C LEU A 94 10.28 -16.49 -1.99
N PHE A 95 9.56 -16.00 -0.97
CA PHE A 95 8.67 -14.86 -1.13
C PHE A 95 9.44 -13.57 -1.50
N GLN A 96 10.57 -13.30 -0.86
CA GLN A 96 11.39 -12.12 -1.18
C GLN A 96 11.97 -12.19 -2.59
N LEU A 97 12.42 -13.37 -3.01
CA LEU A 97 12.88 -13.60 -4.37
C LEU A 97 11.74 -13.37 -5.39
N ALA A 98 10.51 -13.78 -5.06
CA ALA A 98 9.33 -13.47 -5.88
C ALA A 98 9.12 -11.97 -6.06
N VAL A 99 9.21 -11.17 -4.98
CA VAL A 99 9.13 -9.70 -5.05
C VAL A 99 10.24 -9.13 -5.94
N MET A 100 11.46 -9.63 -5.81
CA MET A 100 12.58 -9.18 -6.62
C MET A 100 12.40 -9.46 -8.12
N TYR A 101 11.89 -10.65 -8.49
CA TYR A 101 11.55 -10.96 -9.88
C TYR A 101 10.37 -10.13 -10.41
N TYR A 102 9.39 -9.82 -9.56
CA TYR A 102 8.26 -8.98 -9.92
C TYR A 102 8.68 -7.54 -10.26
N ASP A 103 9.56 -6.96 -9.44
CA ASP A 103 10.03 -5.56 -9.60
C ASP A 103 11.32 -5.43 -10.44
N GLY A 104 11.96 -6.54 -10.82
CA GLY A 104 13.25 -6.54 -11.52
C GLY A 104 14.42 -6.01 -10.67
N LEU A 105 14.42 -6.30 -9.37
CA LEU A 105 15.45 -5.85 -8.43
C LEU A 105 16.62 -6.83 -8.41
N GLY A 106 17.78 -6.43 -8.94
CA GLY A 106 18.98 -7.28 -8.99
C GLY A 106 18.90 -8.45 -9.97
N THR A 107 17.85 -8.47 -10.80
CA THR A 107 17.58 -9.47 -11.84
C THR A 107 16.70 -8.84 -12.93
N ALA A 108 16.57 -9.50 -14.07
CA ALA A 108 15.57 -9.11 -15.06
C ALA A 108 14.15 -9.36 -14.52
N MET A 109 13.22 -8.46 -14.85
CA MET A 109 11.81 -8.62 -14.48
C MET A 109 11.23 -9.92 -15.08
N ASP A 110 10.67 -10.77 -14.24
CA ASP A 110 10.04 -12.05 -14.60
C ASP A 110 8.80 -12.27 -13.72
N GLN A 111 7.71 -11.61 -14.09
CA GLN A 111 6.44 -11.67 -13.36
C GLN A 111 5.82 -13.08 -13.34
N PRO A 112 5.85 -13.89 -14.42
CA PRO A 112 5.40 -15.28 -14.35
C PRO A 112 6.12 -16.09 -13.29
N ARG A 113 7.46 -15.96 -13.19
CA ARG A 113 8.26 -16.64 -12.17
C ARG A 113 7.93 -16.13 -10.76
N ALA A 114 7.73 -14.83 -10.60
CA ALA A 114 7.31 -14.27 -9.32
C ALA A 114 5.99 -14.89 -8.84
N VAL A 115 4.99 -15.00 -9.72
CA VAL A 115 3.70 -15.62 -9.38
C VAL A 115 3.87 -17.10 -9.05
N ASP A 116 4.70 -17.84 -9.79
CA ASP A 116 5.02 -19.24 -9.47
C ASP A 116 5.62 -19.38 -8.06
N TYR A 117 6.60 -18.55 -7.72
CA TYR A 117 7.23 -18.57 -6.40
C TYR A 117 6.24 -18.22 -5.29
N MET A 118 5.35 -17.25 -5.51
CA MET A 118 4.28 -16.95 -4.55
C MET A 118 3.33 -18.15 -4.37
N ARG A 119 2.96 -18.86 -5.43
CA ARG A 119 2.13 -20.08 -5.32
C ARG A 119 2.83 -21.18 -4.52
N ARG A 120 4.14 -21.36 -4.72
CA ARG A 120 4.96 -22.29 -3.93
C ARG A 120 5.02 -21.91 -2.45
N VAL A 121 5.10 -20.61 -2.13
CA VAL A 121 4.99 -20.11 -0.75
C VAL A 121 3.64 -20.46 -0.14
N VAL A 122 2.55 -20.37 -0.91
CA VAL A 122 1.20 -20.73 -0.42
C VAL A 122 1.09 -22.21 -0.06
N GLN A 123 1.73 -23.08 -0.85
CA GLN A 123 1.76 -24.52 -0.62
C GLN A 123 2.72 -24.94 0.50
N TRP A 124 3.47 -24.01 1.08
CA TRP A 124 4.47 -24.32 2.09
C TRP A 124 3.83 -24.77 3.39
N ASN A 125 4.05 -26.03 3.77
CA ASN A 125 3.45 -26.63 4.95
C ASN A 125 4.32 -26.40 6.20
N SER A 126 4.42 -25.15 6.66
CA SER A 126 5.04 -24.84 7.95
C SER A 126 4.32 -23.68 8.65
N PRO A 127 4.27 -23.66 9.99
CA PRO A 127 3.68 -22.57 10.76
C PRO A 127 4.33 -21.21 10.48
N GLU A 128 5.63 -21.19 10.21
CA GLU A 128 6.43 -20.00 9.91
C GLU A 128 5.96 -19.28 8.64
N ALA A 129 5.29 -19.98 7.73
CA ALA A 129 4.73 -19.41 6.51
C ALA A 129 3.37 -18.71 6.73
N GLY A 130 2.76 -18.77 7.92
CA GLY A 130 1.37 -18.35 8.16
C GLY A 130 1.04 -16.94 7.66
N SER A 131 1.73 -15.90 8.14
CA SER A 131 1.49 -14.50 7.72
C SER A 131 1.93 -14.22 6.28
N ILE A 132 2.99 -14.90 5.82
CA ILE A 132 3.56 -14.73 4.48
C ILE A 132 2.63 -15.36 3.45
N ARG A 133 1.94 -16.46 3.78
CA ARG A 133 0.94 -17.11 2.95
C ARG A 133 -0.18 -16.16 2.58
N TYR A 134 -0.77 -15.46 3.56
CA TYR A 134 -1.81 -14.46 3.29
C TYR A 134 -1.28 -13.30 2.43
N THR A 135 -0.03 -12.91 2.64
CA THR A 135 0.63 -11.87 1.83
C THR A 135 0.86 -12.33 0.39
N ALA A 136 1.32 -13.57 0.19
CA ALA A 136 1.51 -14.18 -1.12
C ALA A 136 0.16 -14.33 -1.86
N LEU A 137 -0.88 -14.84 -1.19
CA LEU A 137 -2.24 -14.89 -1.74
C LEU A 137 -2.72 -13.51 -2.19
N TYR A 138 -2.49 -12.48 -1.36
CA TYR A 138 -2.84 -11.10 -1.70
C TYR A 138 -2.14 -10.60 -2.97
N HIS A 139 -0.83 -10.84 -3.11
CA HIS A 139 -0.07 -10.44 -4.30
C HIS A 139 -0.43 -11.25 -5.55
N ILE A 140 -0.75 -12.54 -5.42
CA ILE A 140 -1.30 -13.33 -6.53
C ILE A 140 -2.63 -12.73 -6.99
N GLY A 141 -3.50 -12.30 -6.07
CA GLY A 141 -4.74 -11.61 -6.41
C GLY A 141 -4.51 -10.31 -7.19
N ILE A 142 -3.51 -9.51 -6.80
CA ILE A 142 -3.10 -8.32 -7.57
C ILE A 142 -2.62 -8.73 -8.97
N ALA A 143 -1.78 -9.76 -9.07
CA ALA A 143 -1.26 -10.22 -10.36
C ALA A 143 -2.38 -10.63 -11.33
N TYR A 144 -3.43 -11.29 -10.84
CA TYR A 144 -4.61 -11.60 -11.64
C TYR A 144 -5.47 -10.38 -11.98
N LEU A 145 -5.60 -9.41 -11.06
CA LEU A 145 -6.37 -8.19 -11.34
C LEU A 145 -5.71 -7.37 -12.47
N GLU A 146 -4.39 -7.27 -12.45
CA GLU A 146 -3.60 -6.43 -13.36
C GLU A 146 -3.05 -7.19 -14.58
N GLY A 147 -3.14 -8.52 -14.59
CA GLY A 147 -2.56 -9.37 -15.66
C GLY A 147 -1.03 -9.47 -15.63
N TYR A 148 -0.41 -9.31 -14.46
CA TYR A 148 1.05 -9.38 -14.31
C TYR A 148 1.55 -10.82 -14.20
N GLY A 149 2.20 -11.29 -15.26
CA GLY A 149 2.72 -12.66 -15.33
C GLY A 149 1.66 -13.77 -15.43
N VAL A 150 0.38 -13.40 -15.47
CA VAL A 150 -0.77 -14.30 -15.63
C VAL A 150 -1.82 -13.65 -16.52
N GLN A 151 -2.74 -14.44 -17.06
CA GLN A 151 -3.90 -13.90 -17.77
C GLN A 151 -4.80 -13.15 -16.78
N GLN A 152 -5.14 -11.91 -17.11
CA GLN A 152 -6.00 -11.06 -16.28
C GLN A 152 -7.35 -11.74 -16.01
N SER A 153 -7.78 -11.75 -14.74
CA SER A 153 -9.05 -12.33 -14.30
C SER A 153 -9.52 -11.75 -12.97
N ASN A 154 -10.66 -11.05 -12.99
CA ASN A 154 -11.30 -10.53 -11.77
C ASN A 154 -11.76 -11.67 -10.84
N THR A 155 -12.24 -12.80 -11.40
CA THR A 155 -12.72 -13.95 -10.63
C THR A 155 -11.59 -14.63 -9.86
N GLU A 156 -10.41 -14.76 -10.49
CA GLU A 156 -9.23 -15.30 -9.80
C GLU A 156 -8.73 -14.31 -8.75
N ALA A 157 -8.65 -13.01 -9.09
CA ALA A 157 -8.26 -11.97 -8.14
C ALA A 157 -9.13 -12.00 -6.87
N GLU A 158 -10.46 -12.05 -7.03
CA GLU A 158 -11.43 -12.20 -5.95
C GLU A 158 -11.16 -13.47 -5.14
N SER A 159 -11.01 -14.62 -5.80
CA SER A 159 -10.80 -15.91 -5.14
C SER A 159 -9.54 -15.93 -4.26
N TYR A 160 -8.42 -15.43 -4.78
CA TYR A 160 -7.17 -15.33 -4.02
C TYR A 160 -7.28 -14.31 -2.87
N TRP A 161 -7.98 -13.20 -3.06
CA TRP A 161 -8.20 -12.23 -2.00
C TRP A 161 -9.13 -12.73 -0.90
N LEU A 162 -10.16 -13.52 -1.23
CA LEU A 162 -11.01 -14.19 -0.24
C LEU A 162 -10.18 -15.13 0.63
N LEU A 163 -9.29 -15.93 0.02
CA LEU A 163 -8.35 -16.78 0.76
C LEU A 163 -7.37 -15.97 1.62
N ALA A 164 -6.88 -14.84 1.11
CA ALA A 164 -5.96 -13.97 1.84
C ALA A 164 -6.63 -13.24 3.01
N ALA A 165 -7.92 -12.92 2.89
CA ALA A 165 -8.71 -12.20 3.87
C ALA A 165 -9.26 -13.12 4.98
N ASP A 166 -9.38 -14.42 4.70
CA ASP A 166 -9.70 -15.50 5.64
C ASP A 166 -10.92 -15.17 6.52
N GLU A 167 -12.05 -14.90 5.87
CA GLU A 167 -13.33 -14.58 6.53
C GLU A 167 -13.28 -13.39 7.52
N GLY A 168 -12.33 -12.47 7.37
CA GLY A 168 -12.19 -11.32 8.26
C GLY A 168 -11.20 -11.55 9.42
N ASN A 169 -10.53 -12.70 9.46
CA ASN A 169 -9.55 -13.04 10.49
C ASN A 169 -8.52 -11.91 10.71
N PRO A 170 -8.41 -11.35 11.94
CA PRO A 170 -7.47 -10.28 12.25
C PRO A 170 -5.99 -10.62 12.05
N LYS A 171 -5.65 -11.91 12.00
CA LYS A 171 -4.29 -12.39 11.72
C LYS A 171 -3.99 -12.57 10.23
N ALA A 172 -5.01 -12.42 9.37
CA ALA A 172 -4.91 -12.55 7.93
C ALA A 172 -4.57 -11.22 7.25
N CYS A 173 -4.71 -11.13 5.93
CA CYS A 173 -4.31 -9.96 5.18
C CYS A 173 -5.38 -8.85 5.20
N VAL A 174 -5.18 -7.83 6.05
CA VAL A 174 -6.02 -6.63 6.11
C VAL A 174 -6.06 -5.87 4.77
N LYS A 175 -4.97 -5.92 3.99
CA LYS A 175 -4.91 -5.35 2.64
C LYS A 175 -5.84 -6.09 1.67
N ALA A 176 -5.98 -7.40 1.80
CA ALA A 176 -6.92 -8.18 1.01
C ALA A 176 -8.38 -7.85 1.37
N GLN A 177 -8.69 -7.71 2.67
CA GLN A 177 -10.01 -7.28 3.14
C GLN A 177 -10.36 -5.89 2.56
N SER A 178 -9.42 -4.93 2.59
CA SER A 178 -9.62 -3.60 2.02
C SER A 178 -9.78 -3.64 0.49
N SER A 179 -8.98 -4.47 -0.20
CA SER A 179 -9.10 -4.68 -1.64
C SER A 179 -10.43 -5.31 -2.05
N LEU A 180 -10.95 -6.28 -1.28
CA LEU A 180 -12.28 -6.84 -1.51
C LEU A 180 -13.39 -5.81 -1.31
N GLY A 181 -13.29 -4.98 -0.28
CA GLY A 181 -14.22 -3.87 -0.09
C GLY A 181 -14.26 -2.91 -1.28
N MET A 182 -13.09 -2.53 -1.79
CA MET A 182 -12.98 -1.72 -3.02
C MET A 182 -13.55 -2.47 -4.22
N PHE A 183 -13.22 -3.74 -4.38
CA PHE A 183 -13.64 -4.58 -5.51
C PHE A 183 -15.17 -4.64 -5.57
N TYR A 184 -15.86 -4.98 -4.49
CA TYR A 184 -17.32 -5.03 -4.50
C TYR A 184 -18.01 -3.65 -4.54
N SER A 185 -17.24 -2.56 -4.41
CA SER A 185 -17.74 -1.19 -4.58
C SER A 185 -17.68 -0.71 -6.04
N ARG A 186 -17.01 -1.44 -6.94
CA ARG A 186 -16.92 -1.08 -8.36
C ARG A 186 -18.24 -1.36 -9.10
N PRO A 187 -18.58 -0.60 -10.15
CA PRO A 187 -19.80 -0.83 -10.93
C PRO A 187 -19.95 -2.25 -11.49
N GLU A 188 -18.85 -2.87 -11.91
CA GLU A 188 -18.83 -4.18 -12.58
C GLU A 188 -19.07 -5.35 -11.62
N THR A 189 -18.72 -5.17 -10.35
CA THR A 189 -18.71 -6.19 -9.30
C THR A 189 -19.58 -5.76 -8.11
N GLN A 190 -20.55 -4.88 -8.38
CA GLN A 190 -21.30 -4.15 -7.38
C GLN A 190 -22.10 -5.09 -6.44
N ASP A 191 -21.56 -5.28 -5.24
CA ASP A 191 -22.27 -5.86 -4.10
C ASP A 191 -21.96 -5.01 -2.87
N LEU A 192 -22.74 -3.96 -2.68
CA LEU A 192 -22.48 -2.97 -1.64
C LEU A 192 -22.59 -3.57 -0.22
N LYS A 193 -23.33 -4.67 -0.04
CA LYS A 193 -23.41 -5.35 1.26
C LYS A 193 -22.09 -6.09 1.55
N ARG A 194 -21.54 -6.79 0.56
CA ARG A 194 -20.20 -7.40 0.68
C ARG A 194 -19.12 -6.35 0.83
N ALA A 195 -19.20 -5.25 0.09
CA ALA A 195 -18.28 -4.13 0.25
C ALA A 195 -18.29 -3.60 1.70
N PHE A 196 -19.49 -3.42 2.26
CA PHE A 196 -19.66 -2.94 3.64
C PHE A 196 -19.07 -3.93 4.64
N PHE A 197 -19.34 -5.22 4.46
CA PHE A 197 -18.78 -6.28 5.28
C PHE A 197 -17.25 -6.24 5.28
N TRP A 198 -16.61 -6.31 4.11
CA TRP A 198 -15.15 -6.37 4.02
C TRP A 198 -14.46 -5.10 4.51
N HIS A 199 -15.06 -3.92 4.27
CA HIS A 199 -14.57 -2.69 4.87
C HIS A 199 -14.73 -2.65 6.38
N SER A 200 -15.81 -3.22 6.92
CA SER A 200 -16.02 -3.32 8.37
C SER A 200 -14.94 -4.20 9.02
N GLU A 201 -14.69 -5.39 8.46
CA GLU A 201 -13.64 -6.29 8.93
C GLU A 201 -12.25 -5.63 8.85
N ALA A 202 -11.91 -5.06 7.70
CA ALA A 202 -10.63 -4.37 7.51
C ALA A 202 -10.45 -3.20 8.49
N CYS A 203 -11.50 -2.39 8.70
CA CYS A 203 -11.47 -1.27 9.63
C CYS A 203 -11.29 -1.76 11.08
N GLY A 204 -12.00 -2.82 11.49
CA GLY A 204 -11.84 -3.47 12.79
C GLY A 204 -10.41 -3.99 13.01
N ASN A 205 -9.77 -4.44 11.93
CA ASN A 205 -8.39 -4.90 11.90
C ASN A 205 -7.35 -3.78 11.65
N GLY A 206 -7.77 -2.52 11.69
CA GLY A 206 -6.87 -1.35 11.68
C GLY A 206 -6.65 -0.68 10.33
N SER A 207 -7.33 -1.11 9.26
CA SER A 207 -7.26 -0.45 7.94
C SER A 207 -7.81 0.98 8.01
N LEU A 208 -6.91 1.93 7.72
CA LEU A 208 -7.26 3.34 7.67
C LEU A 208 -8.08 3.69 6.42
N GLU A 209 -7.79 3.07 5.28
CA GLU A 209 -8.56 3.22 4.04
C GLU A 209 -9.98 2.68 4.14
N SER A 210 -10.17 1.54 4.80
CA SER A 210 -11.51 1.01 5.01
C SER A 210 -12.32 1.86 5.99
N GLN A 211 -11.70 2.49 6.99
CA GLN A 211 -12.37 3.50 7.82
C GLN A 211 -12.88 4.68 6.97
N GLY A 212 -12.08 5.16 6.02
CA GLY A 212 -12.48 6.19 5.07
C GLY A 212 -13.63 5.74 4.16
N ALA A 213 -13.55 4.51 3.63
CA ALA A 213 -14.58 3.92 2.78
C ALA A 213 -15.92 3.77 3.52
N LEU A 214 -15.93 3.25 4.75
CA LEU A 214 -17.14 3.16 5.59
C LEU A 214 -17.78 4.53 5.81
N GLY A 215 -16.97 5.57 6.00
CA GLY A 215 -17.47 6.94 6.09
C GLY A 215 -18.30 7.36 4.86
N ILE A 216 -17.88 6.94 3.65
CA ILE A 216 -18.63 7.16 2.40
C ILE A 216 -19.88 6.29 2.35
N MET A 217 -19.76 5.03 2.75
CA MET A 217 -20.88 4.09 2.73
C MET A 217 -22.01 4.54 3.66
N TYR A 218 -21.69 5.04 4.86
CA TYR A 218 -22.67 5.67 5.75
C TYR A 218 -23.20 6.99 5.19
N LEU A 219 -22.38 7.79 4.50
CA LEU A 219 -22.81 9.09 3.97
C LEU A 219 -23.89 8.94 2.91
N TYR A 220 -23.78 7.92 2.06
CA TYR A 220 -24.66 7.70 0.91
C TYR A 220 -25.59 6.48 1.06
N GLY A 221 -25.53 5.75 2.19
CA GLY A 221 -26.33 4.55 2.41
C GLY A 221 -25.96 3.41 1.46
N GLN A 222 -24.68 3.27 1.11
CA GLN A 222 -24.20 2.21 0.21
C GLN A 222 -24.05 0.92 1.00
N GLY A 223 -24.92 -0.06 0.79
CA GLY A 223 -24.85 -1.37 1.45
C GLY A 223 -25.25 -1.38 2.93
N ILE A 224 -25.55 -0.22 3.49
CA ILE A 224 -25.97 0.00 4.89
C ILE A 224 -26.97 1.16 4.94
N GLN A 225 -27.70 1.31 6.05
CA GLN A 225 -28.53 2.47 6.28
C GLN A 225 -27.68 3.76 6.34
N GLN A 226 -28.16 4.82 5.72
CA GLN A 226 -27.50 6.12 5.73
C GLN A 226 -27.42 6.69 7.16
N ASP A 227 -26.22 7.11 7.56
CA ASP A 227 -25.97 7.85 8.81
C ASP A 227 -24.96 8.97 8.55
N PRO A 228 -25.42 10.18 8.19
CA PRO A 228 -24.52 11.30 7.90
C PRO A 228 -23.71 11.78 9.11
N LYS A 229 -24.15 11.50 10.35
CA LYS A 229 -23.40 11.91 11.54
C LYS A 229 -22.19 10.99 11.73
N ALA A 230 -22.43 9.68 11.77
CA ALA A 230 -21.38 8.67 11.86
C ALA A 230 -20.40 8.78 10.68
N ALA A 231 -20.92 8.99 9.46
CA ALA A 231 -20.12 9.21 8.27
C ALA A 231 -19.07 10.33 8.43
N ILE A 232 -19.50 11.50 8.89
CA ILE A 232 -18.63 12.67 9.01
C ILE A 232 -17.62 12.49 10.16
N GLU A 233 -17.98 11.79 11.23
CA GLU A 233 -17.05 11.44 12.30
C GLU A 233 -15.97 10.46 11.80
N CYS A 234 -16.36 9.37 11.15
CA CYS A 234 -15.43 8.41 10.55
C CYS A 234 -14.47 9.07 9.55
N LEU A 235 -14.99 9.90 8.64
CA LEU A 235 -14.17 10.60 7.66
C LEU A 235 -13.19 11.58 8.31
N LYS A 236 -13.61 12.32 9.34
CA LYS A 236 -12.72 13.25 10.06
C LYS A 236 -11.60 12.53 10.79
N GLU A 237 -11.90 11.41 11.45
CA GLU A 237 -10.88 10.66 12.19
C GLU A 237 -9.88 10.01 11.23
N ALA A 238 -10.36 9.38 10.15
CA ALA A 238 -9.49 8.84 9.11
C ALA A 238 -8.62 9.94 8.47
N ALA A 239 -9.22 11.10 8.14
CA ALA A 239 -8.51 12.24 7.58
C ALA A 239 -7.43 12.79 8.51
N LYS A 240 -7.70 12.85 9.82
CA LYS A 240 -6.74 13.29 10.85
C LYS A 240 -5.53 12.36 10.94
N ARG A 241 -5.73 11.06 10.74
CA ARG A 241 -4.66 10.04 10.67
C ARG A 241 -3.93 10.00 9.32
N GLY A 242 -4.24 10.92 8.40
CA GLY A 242 -3.55 11.05 7.11
C GLY A 242 -4.23 10.37 5.93
N ASN A 243 -5.43 9.80 6.10
CA ASN A 243 -6.14 9.17 5.00
C ASN A 243 -6.52 10.18 3.91
N VAL A 244 -5.89 10.07 2.74
CA VAL A 244 -6.10 11.00 1.62
C VAL A 244 -7.49 10.86 1.00
N TYR A 245 -8.01 9.64 0.92
CA TYR A 245 -9.34 9.35 0.39
C TYR A 245 -10.43 10.05 1.23
N ALA A 246 -10.37 9.93 2.55
CA ALA A 246 -11.27 10.58 3.48
C ALA A 246 -11.12 12.11 3.47
N GLN A 247 -9.89 12.63 3.39
CA GLN A 247 -9.65 14.08 3.26
C GLN A 247 -10.31 14.64 2.00
N ALA A 248 -10.17 13.94 0.86
CA ALA A 248 -10.74 14.38 -0.41
C ALA A 248 -12.28 14.35 -0.38
N HIS A 249 -12.87 13.31 0.19
CA HIS A 249 -14.32 13.23 0.36
C HIS A 249 -14.88 14.24 1.36
N LEU A 250 -14.13 14.62 2.38
CA LEU A 250 -14.50 15.78 3.21
C LEU A 250 -14.48 17.08 2.41
N ALA A 251 -13.52 17.26 1.51
CA ALA A 251 -13.49 18.43 0.63
C ALA A 251 -14.72 18.46 -0.30
N ALA A 252 -15.07 17.31 -0.90
CA ALA A 252 -16.29 17.13 -1.67
C ALA A 252 -17.52 17.49 -0.83
N TYR A 253 -17.66 16.90 0.36
CA TYR A 253 -18.76 17.17 1.28
C TYR A 253 -18.89 18.67 1.61
N TYR A 254 -17.78 19.35 1.96
CA TYR A 254 -17.80 20.79 2.21
C TYR A 254 -18.20 21.59 0.97
N HIS A 255 -17.78 21.17 -0.22
CA HIS A 255 -18.19 21.80 -1.47
C HIS A 255 -19.71 21.67 -1.68
N HIS A 256 -20.28 20.47 -1.51
CA HIS A 256 -21.74 20.24 -1.59
C HIS A 256 -22.52 21.05 -0.56
N ARG A 257 -21.98 21.19 0.66
CA ARG A 257 -22.55 22.04 1.73
C ARG A 257 -22.32 23.54 1.52
N LYS A 258 -21.78 23.94 0.36
CA LYS A 258 -21.46 25.34 -0.01
C LYS A 258 -20.44 26.01 0.91
N LEU A 259 -19.66 25.23 1.67
CA LEU A 259 -18.54 25.69 2.50
C LEU A 259 -17.27 25.79 1.64
N TYR A 260 -17.35 26.60 0.58
CA TYR A 260 -16.38 26.57 -0.52
C TYR A 260 -14.95 26.93 -0.10
N SER A 261 -14.75 27.89 0.82
CA SER A 261 -13.40 28.25 1.29
C SER A 261 -12.74 27.08 2.01
N ARG A 262 -13.52 26.32 2.80
CA ARG A 262 -13.03 25.12 3.50
C ARG A 262 -12.74 23.98 2.53
N ALA A 263 -13.64 23.76 1.57
CA ALA A 263 -13.46 22.77 0.51
C ALA A 263 -12.17 23.04 -0.29
N ALA A 264 -12.02 24.28 -0.79
CA ALA A 264 -10.87 24.68 -1.59
C ALA A 264 -9.55 24.60 -0.81
N ALA A 265 -9.52 25.01 0.47
CA ALA A 265 -8.33 24.92 1.29
C ALA A 265 -7.87 23.47 1.51
N LEU A 266 -8.81 22.56 1.79
CA LEU A 266 -8.50 21.14 1.98
C LEU A 266 -8.06 20.48 0.67
N ALA A 267 -8.80 20.72 -0.41
CA ALA A 267 -8.50 20.17 -1.73
C ALA A 267 -7.14 20.65 -2.28
N LYS A 268 -6.82 21.95 -2.11
CA LYS A 268 -5.52 22.53 -2.49
C LYS A 268 -4.35 21.91 -1.73
N ARG A 269 -4.53 21.51 -0.47
CA ARG A 269 -3.46 20.85 0.30
C ARG A 269 -3.12 19.50 -0.32
N ILE A 270 -4.15 18.74 -0.70
CA ILE A 270 -4.01 17.40 -1.30
C ILE A 270 -3.50 17.50 -2.74
N SER A 271 -3.82 18.55 -3.49
CA SER A 271 -3.35 18.70 -4.89
C SER A 271 -1.82 18.80 -5.05
N ASN A 272 -1.12 19.10 -3.95
CA ASN A 272 0.35 19.19 -3.89
C ASN A 272 1.00 17.83 -3.55
N TYR A 273 0.22 16.76 -3.48
CA TYR A 273 0.72 15.41 -3.30
C TYR A 273 1.21 14.87 -4.65
N ASP A 274 2.52 14.88 -4.85
CA ASP A 274 3.14 14.49 -6.12
C ASP A 274 3.77 13.08 -6.09
N ASP A 275 4.04 12.52 -4.90
CA ASP A 275 4.59 11.15 -4.75
C ASP A 275 3.58 10.24 -4.04
N ILE A 276 2.69 9.64 -4.85
CA ILE A 276 1.64 8.72 -4.41
C ILE A 276 2.23 7.52 -3.66
N ALA A 277 3.35 6.98 -4.15
CA ALA A 277 4.01 5.82 -3.54
C ALA A 277 4.60 6.17 -2.17
N ALA A 278 5.17 7.37 -2.00
CA ALA A 278 5.61 7.82 -0.68
C ALA A 278 4.44 8.01 0.28
N ILE A 279 3.32 8.58 -0.18
CA ILE A 279 2.14 8.79 0.66
C ILE A 279 1.54 7.47 1.10
N ALA A 280 1.30 6.55 0.16
CA ALA A 280 0.79 5.21 0.43
C ALA A 280 1.63 4.49 1.50
N ARG A 281 2.97 4.62 1.43
CA ARG A 281 3.88 4.03 2.43
C ARG A 281 3.83 4.71 3.80
N VAL A 282 3.74 6.04 3.84
CA VAL A 282 3.71 6.80 5.11
C VAL A 282 2.38 6.58 5.84
N THR A 283 1.28 6.46 5.11
CA THR A 283 -0.05 6.27 5.70
C THR A 283 -0.44 4.80 5.83
N ASP A 284 0.39 3.88 5.34
CA ASP A 284 0.09 2.45 5.11
C ASP A 284 -1.25 2.24 4.39
N CYS A 285 -1.58 3.14 3.47
CA CYS A 285 -2.77 3.01 2.63
C CYS A 285 -2.41 2.36 1.31
N LEU A 286 -3.36 1.61 0.74
CA LEU A 286 -3.21 1.09 -0.62
C LEU A 286 -3.11 2.26 -1.63
N PRO A 287 -2.18 2.19 -2.60
CA PRO A 287 -1.97 3.26 -3.59
C PRO A 287 -3.24 3.68 -4.32
N GLU A 288 -4.10 2.71 -4.64
CA GLU A 288 -5.39 2.94 -5.30
C GLU A 288 -6.27 3.95 -4.54
N TYR A 289 -6.35 3.87 -3.21
CA TYR A 289 -7.11 4.84 -2.41
C TYR A 289 -6.49 6.23 -2.42
N VAL A 290 -5.15 6.30 -2.41
CA VAL A 290 -4.42 7.56 -2.49
C VAL A 290 -4.66 8.22 -3.84
N ILE A 291 -4.56 7.45 -4.94
CA ILE A 291 -4.83 7.90 -6.31
C ILE A 291 -6.24 8.48 -6.42
N LYS A 292 -7.26 7.72 -5.98
CA LYS A 292 -8.66 8.17 -5.98
C LYS A 292 -8.83 9.45 -5.15
N GLY A 293 -8.26 9.49 -3.95
CA GLY A 293 -8.33 10.67 -3.08
C GLY A 293 -7.70 11.92 -3.72
N VAL A 294 -6.51 11.79 -4.29
CA VAL A 294 -5.84 12.91 -4.98
C VAL A 294 -6.65 13.36 -6.20
N ALA A 295 -7.17 12.43 -7.02
CA ALA A 295 -8.00 12.76 -8.17
C ALA A 295 -9.28 13.52 -7.78
N ILE A 296 -10.00 13.06 -6.73
CA ILE A 296 -11.17 13.75 -6.18
C ILE A 296 -10.80 15.18 -5.74
N ALA A 297 -9.70 15.31 -4.98
CA ALA A 297 -9.28 16.63 -4.49
C ALA A 297 -8.89 17.58 -5.63
N LEU A 298 -8.15 17.10 -6.63
CA LEU A 298 -7.80 17.88 -7.81
C LEU A 298 -9.06 18.37 -8.54
N PHE A 299 -10.05 17.48 -8.71
CA PHE A 299 -11.32 17.80 -9.35
C PHE A 299 -12.10 18.89 -8.60
N TYR A 300 -12.30 18.74 -7.29
CA TYR A 300 -13.03 19.75 -6.51
C TYR A 300 -12.27 21.07 -6.36
N TYR A 301 -10.93 21.05 -6.32
CA TYR A 301 -10.15 22.28 -6.34
C TYR A 301 -10.29 23.00 -7.68
N ALA A 302 -10.26 22.27 -8.79
CA ALA A 302 -10.52 22.79 -10.12
C ALA A 302 -11.91 23.43 -10.23
N ARG A 303 -12.97 22.79 -9.69
CA ARG A 303 -14.32 23.36 -9.63
C ARG A 303 -14.38 24.68 -8.85
N CYS A 304 -13.70 24.75 -7.70
CA CYS A 304 -13.60 25.97 -6.92
C CYS A 304 -12.94 27.12 -7.73
N LEU A 305 -11.86 26.83 -8.46
CA LEU A 305 -11.18 27.80 -9.33
C LEU A 305 -12.02 28.20 -10.54
N GLU A 306 -12.71 27.26 -11.17
CA GLU A 306 -13.56 27.52 -12.34
C GLU A 306 -14.71 28.46 -11.98
N LEU A 307 -15.33 28.23 -10.82
CA LEU A 307 -16.51 28.98 -10.37
C LEU A 307 -16.18 30.22 -9.53
N GLY A 308 -14.92 30.42 -9.14
CA GLY A 308 -14.53 31.49 -8.22
C GLY A 308 -15.12 31.33 -6.82
N LYS A 309 -15.31 30.09 -6.36
CA LYS A 309 -15.98 29.77 -5.10
C LYS A 309 -14.96 29.38 -4.03
N GLY A 310 -14.82 30.24 -3.02
CA GLY A 310 -13.86 30.05 -1.93
C GLY A 310 -12.41 30.38 -2.29
N VAL A 311 -12.12 30.61 -3.57
CA VAL A 311 -10.83 31.06 -4.11
C VAL A 311 -11.08 31.98 -5.32
N PRO A 312 -10.13 32.86 -5.69
CA PRO A 312 -10.23 33.66 -6.90
C PRO A 312 -10.43 32.81 -8.14
N GLN A 313 -11.31 33.26 -9.04
CA GLN A 313 -11.60 32.54 -10.27
C GLN A 313 -10.37 32.46 -11.18
N SER A 314 -10.09 31.28 -11.73
CA SER A 314 -9.04 31.07 -12.72
C SER A 314 -9.37 29.86 -13.59
N LYS A 315 -9.92 30.12 -14.79
CA LYS A 315 -10.27 29.05 -15.74
C LYS A 315 -9.06 28.27 -16.23
N GLU A 316 -7.94 28.97 -16.45
CA GLU A 316 -6.67 28.34 -16.88
C GLU A 316 -6.16 27.33 -15.83
N LYS A 317 -6.08 27.75 -14.55
CA LYS A 317 -5.66 26.83 -13.48
C LYS A 317 -6.67 25.71 -13.27
N ALA A 318 -7.96 26.02 -13.33
CA ALA A 318 -9.00 24.99 -13.23
C ALA A 318 -8.81 23.90 -14.29
N TRP A 319 -8.57 24.29 -15.55
CA TRP A 319 -8.30 23.35 -16.63
C TRP A 319 -7.07 22.49 -16.35
N GLN A 320 -5.95 23.08 -15.90
CA GLN A 320 -4.75 22.32 -15.52
C GLN A 320 -5.04 21.25 -14.44
N TYR A 321 -5.82 21.61 -13.42
CA TYR A 321 -6.17 20.67 -12.34
C TYR A 321 -7.17 19.59 -12.79
N PHE A 322 -8.13 19.90 -13.66
CA PHE A 322 -8.99 18.88 -14.28
C PHE A 322 -8.18 17.89 -15.13
N THR A 323 -7.25 18.40 -15.94
CA THR A 323 -6.35 17.55 -16.73
C THR A 323 -5.51 16.66 -15.83
N LYS A 324 -4.90 17.19 -14.76
CA LYS A 324 -4.13 16.39 -13.79
C LYS A 324 -5.01 15.32 -13.13
N ALA A 325 -6.26 15.65 -12.78
CA ALA A 325 -7.21 14.70 -12.19
C ALA A 325 -7.54 13.54 -13.17
N ALA A 326 -7.88 13.88 -14.42
CA ALA A 326 -8.27 12.91 -15.44
C ALA A 326 -7.10 12.02 -15.88
N GLN A 327 -5.89 12.56 -15.94
CA GLN A 327 -4.67 11.77 -16.19
C GLN A 327 -4.36 10.81 -15.04
N LEU A 328 -4.68 11.21 -13.81
CA LEU A 328 -4.41 10.40 -12.63
C LEU A 328 -5.44 9.28 -12.43
N ASN A 329 -6.72 9.60 -12.55
CA ASN A 329 -7.80 8.61 -12.48
C ASN A 329 -9.01 9.07 -13.33
N PRO A 330 -9.15 8.57 -14.56
CA PRO A 330 -10.21 9.01 -15.47
C PRO A 330 -11.60 8.53 -15.04
N GLU A 331 -11.70 7.33 -14.46
CA GLU A 331 -12.96 6.75 -13.97
C GLU A 331 -13.58 7.62 -12.88
N VAL A 332 -12.80 8.00 -11.87
CA VAL A 332 -13.25 8.91 -10.81
C VAL A 332 -13.72 10.24 -11.38
N CYS A 333 -13.00 10.80 -12.36
CA CYS A 333 -13.40 12.06 -12.97
C CYS A 333 -14.71 11.93 -13.76
N GLN A 334 -14.92 10.80 -14.44
CA GLN A 334 -16.16 10.51 -15.15
C GLN A 334 -17.33 10.39 -14.18
N ASP A 335 -17.16 9.68 -13.06
CA ASP A 335 -18.19 9.53 -12.03
C ASP A 335 -18.56 10.87 -11.40
N LEU A 336 -17.57 11.66 -10.96
CA LEU A 336 -17.80 12.98 -10.38
C LEU A 336 -18.50 13.95 -11.36
N GLN A 337 -18.11 13.90 -12.64
CA GLN A 337 -18.76 14.71 -13.67
C GLN A 337 -20.22 14.26 -13.89
N ARG A 338 -20.49 12.95 -13.84
CA ARG A 338 -21.82 12.37 -13.96
C ARG A 338 -22.71 12.81 -12.79
N ASP A 339 -22.19 12.75 -11.57
CA ASP A 339 -22.96 13.14 -10.37
C ASP A 339 -23.35 14.62 -10.39
N ILE A 340 -22.47 15.49 -10.92
CA ILE A 340 -22.77 16.91 -11.13
C ILE A 340 -23.87 17.09 -12.18
N ILE A 341 -23.79 16.39 -13.31
CA ILE A 341 -24.76 16.54 -14.41
C ILE A 341 -26.15 16.06 -13.97
N PHE A 342 -26.23 14.92 -13.29
CA PHE A 342 -27.51 14.30 -12.94
C PHE A 342 -28.06 14.71 -11.57
N SER A 343 -27.41 15.66 -10.88
CA SER A 343 -27.77 16.10 -9.52
C SER A 343 -27.93 14.93 -8.53
N ARG A 344 -27.20 13.83 -8.75
CA ARG A 344 -27.22 12.64 -7.89
C ARG A 344 -26.16 12.78 -6.80
N MET A 345 -26.27 13.78 -5.93
CA MET A 345 -25.55 13.86 -4.64
C MET A 345 -26.10 14.98 -3.76
#